data_AF-A0A7X8F3B2-F1
#
_entry.id   AF-A0A7X8F3B2-F1
#
_cell.length_a   1.000
_cell.length_b   1.000
_cell.length_c   1.000
_cell.angle_alpha   90.00
_cell.angle_beta   90.00
_cell.angle_gamma   90.00
#
_symmetry.space_group_name_H-M   'P 1'
#
loop_
_entity.id
_entity.type
_entity.pdbx_description
1 polymer ?
#
loop_
_entity_poly.entity_id
_entity_poly.type
_entity_poly.pdbx_seq_one_letter_code
_entity_poly.pdbx_strand_id
1 'polypeptide(L)' 'MNTITINLTDNELKELDRLSEEAGETREMFMLSLFKNFVSDTSADEDAQDALEAEQAWEEFVASGEEGYTIEEARKELGL' A
#
# COMPACT_ATOMS: atom_id res chain seq x y z
N MET A 1 -7.48 28.77 -10.54
CA MET A 1 -7.70 27.90 -9.36
C MET A 1 -8.20 26.59 -9.92
N ASN A 2 -7.51 25.49 -9.64
CA ASN A 2 -7.94 24.17 -10.12
C ASN A 2 -8.99 23.64 -9.14
N THR A 3 -10.02 22.99 -9.67
CA THR A 3 -11.13 22.47 -8.87
C THR A 3 -11.38 21.02 -9.24
N ILE A 4 -11.65 20.19 -8.24
CA ILE A 4 -12.09 18.81 -8.41
C ILE A 4 -13.54 18.75 -7.93
N THR A 5 -14.40 18.12 -8.71
CA THR A 5 -15.80 17.90 -8.36
C THR A 5 -16.04 16.40 -8.28
N ILE A 6 -16.61 15.96 -7.16
CA ILE A 6 -16.98 14.57 -6.90
C ILE A 6 -18.47 14.55 -6.63
N ASN A 7 -19.19 13.65 -7.29
CA ASN A 7 -20.60 13.44 -7.04
C ASN A 7 -20.73 12.28 -6.06
N LEU A 8 -21.37 12.53 -4.92
CA LEU A 8 -21.63 11.55 -3.88
C LEU A 8 -23.13 11.38 -3.71
N THR A 9 -23.55 10.18 -3.38
CA THR A 9 -24.89 9.94 -2.84
C THR A 9 -25.01 10.53 -1.44
N ASP A 10 -26.24 10.72 -0.96
CA ASP A 10 -26.49 11.24 0.39
C ASP A 10 -25.84 10.39 1.50
N ASN A 11 -25.74 9.07 1.28
CA ASN A 11 -25.11 8.17 2.24
C ASN A 11 -23.58 8.30 2.24
N GLU A 12 -22.96 8.41 1.06
CA GLU A 12 -21.52 8.62 0.94
C GLU A 12 -21.11 9.99 1.49
N LEU A 13 -21.95 11.01 1.31
CA LEU A 13 -21.71 12.32 1.92
C LEU A 13 -21.74 12.26 3.45
N LYS A 14 -22.72 11.55 4.04
CA LYS A 14 -22.77 11.36 5.51
C LYS A 14 -21.56 10.59 6.04
N GLU A 15 -21.09 9.62 5.28
CA GLU A 15 -19.91 8.85 5.66
C GLU A 15 -18.65 9.70 5.57
N LEU A 16 -18.51 10.52 4.53
CA LEU A 16 -17.43 11.50 4.42
C LEU A 16 -17.44 12.48 5.60
N ASP A 17 -18.62 12.95 6.01
CA ASP A 17 -18.79 13.83 7.17
C ASP A 17 -18.25 13.16 8.43
N ARG A 18 -18.76 11.96 8.73
CA ARG A 18 -18.36 11.17 9.88
C ARG A 18 -16.84 10.95 9.92
N LEU A 19 -16.26 10.52 8.81
CA LEU A 19 -14.82 10.22 8.72
C LEU A 19 -13.96 11.48 8.88
N SER A 20 -14.37 12.61 8.27
CA SER A 20 -13.65 13.87 8.40
C SER A 20 -13.70 14.40 9.84
N GLU A 21 -14.84 14.25 10.54
CA GLU A 21 -14.98 14.60 11.95
C GLU A 21 -14.09 13.73 12.85
N GLU A 22 -14.05 12.41 12.61
CA GLU A 22 -13.19 11.47 13.35
C GLU A 22 -11.70 11.78 13.15
N ALA A 23 -11.32 12.21 11.95
CA ALA A 23 -9.96 12.64 11.64
C ALA A 23 -9.64 14.05 12.20
N GLY A 24 -10.65 14.83 12.62
CA GLY A 24 -10.47 16.21 13.03
C GLY A 24 -10.11 17.16 11.88
N GLU A 25 -10.44 16.81 10.65
CA GLU A 25 -10.11 17.54 9.43
C GLU A 25 -11.37 18.11 8.76
N THR A 26 -11.22 19.12 7.90
CA THR A 26 -12.31 19.52 7.01
C THR A 26 -12.47 18.49 5.90
N ARG A 27 -13.66 18.39 5.29
CA ARG A 27 -13.92 17.48 4.16
C ARG A 27 -12.89 17.62 3.04
N GLU A 28 -12.51 18.85 2.71
CA GLU A 28 -11.57 19.14 1.63
C GLU A 28 -10.16 18.65 1.96
N MET A 29 -9.72 18.86 3.20
CA MET A 29 -8.41 18.39 3.67
C MET A 29 -8.38 16.88 3.75
N PHE A 30 -9.43 16.26 4.29
CA PHE A 30 -9.57 14.82 4.39
C PHE A 30 -9.57 14.16 3.00
N MET A 31 -10.35 14.68 2.05
CA MET A 31 -10.36 14.18 0.68
C MET A 31 -9.01 14.37 -0.03
N LEU A 32 -8.30 15.47 0.22
CA LEU A 32 -6.97 15.68 -0.34
C LEU A 32 -5.95 14.69 0.27
N SER A 33 -6.03 14.42 1.57
CA SER A 33 -5.21 13.43 2.27
C SER A 33 -5.47 12.02 1.72
N LEU A 34 -6.74 11.64 1.57
CA LEU A 34 -7.12 10.37 0.96
C LEU A 34 -6.62 10.25 -0.48
N PHE A 35 -6.74 11.32 -1.28
CA PHE A 35 -6.26 11.31 -2.66
C PHE A 35 -4.74 11.16 -2.73
N LYS A 36 -4.00 11.85 -1.85
CA LYS A 36 -2.53 11.70 -1.77
C LYS A 36 -2.13 10.28 -1.38
N ASN A 37 -2.79 9.70 -0.38
CA ASN A 37 -2.51 8.33 0.06
C ASN A 37 -2.86 7.33 -1.04
N PHE A 38 -4.04 7.46 -1.65
CA PHE A 38 -4.44 6.60 -2.77
C PHE A 38 -3.41 6.67 -3.90
N VAL A 39 -2.97 7.88 -4.29
CA VAL A 39 -1.95 8.05 -5.33
C VAL A 39 -0.59 7.52 -4.89
N SER A 40 -0.25 7.57 -3.60
CA SER A 40 0.98 6.96 -3.07
C SER A 40 0.92 5.43 -3.15
N ASP A 41 -0.16 4.84 -2.64
CA ASP A 41 -0.40 3.38 -2.60
C ASP A 41 -0.71 2.79 -3.99
N THR A 42 -1.12 3.62 -4.97
CA THR A 42 -1.27 3.20 -6.38
C THR A 42 -0.19 3.77 -7.29
N SER A 43 0.80 4.47 -6.75
CA SER A 43 1.93 4.90 -7.57
C SER A 43 2.69 3.64 -7.96
N ALA A 44 2.88 3.45 -9.26
CA ALA A 44 3.72 2.41 -9.84
C ALA A 44 5.15 2.37 -9.27
N ASP A 45 5.51 3.34 -8.41
CA ASP A 45 6.75 3.37 -7.64
C ASP A 45 6.77 2.31 -6.54
N GLU A 46 5.65 1.96 -5.89
CA GLU A 46 5.62 0.85 -4.91
C GLU A 46 5.83 -0.49 -5.62
N ASP A 47 5.08 -0.77 -6.69
CA ASP A 47 5.28 -1.99 -7.50
C ASP A 47 6.70 -2.06 -8.11
N ALA A 48 7.26 -0.93 -8.56
CA ALA A 48 8.61 -0.89 -9.09
C ALA A 48 9.66 -1.06 -8.00
N GLN A 49 9.44 -0.52 -6.81
CA GLN A 49 10.32 -0.66 -5.66
C GLN A 49 10.28 -2.09 -5.12
N ASP A 50 9.10 -2.69 -4.96
CA ASP A 50 8.93 -4.09 -4.56
C ASP A 50 9.62 -5.03 -5.56
N ALA A 51 9.49 -4.76 -6.88
CA ALA A 51 10.18 -5.52 -7.90
C ALA A 51 11.71 -5.39 -7.80
N LEU A 52 12.22 -4.18 -7.53
CA LEU A 52 13.65 -3.94 -7.33
C LEU A 52 14.18 -4.65 -6.08
N GLU A 53 13.45 -4.58 -4.96
CA GLU A 53 13.83 -5.22 -3.70
C GLU A 53 13.79 -6.75 -3.83
N ALA A 54 12.81 -7.30 -4.54
CA ALA A 54 12.73 -8.72 -4.83
C ALA A 54 13.88 -9.21 -5.73
N GLU A 55 14.19 -8.47 -6.80
CA GLU A 55 15.32 -8.79 -7.69
C GLU A 55 16.64 -8.74 -6.92
N GLN A 56 16.85 -7.72 -6.09
CA GLN A 56 18.06 -7.59 -5.27
C GLN A 56 18.19 -8.73 -4.26
N ALA A 57 17.12 -9.06 -3.53
CA ALA A 57 17.13 -10.17 -2.58
C ALA A 57 17.45 -11.51 -3.28
N TRP A 58 16.94 -11.70 -4.50
CA TRP A 58 17.25 -12.87 -5.31
C TRP A 58 18.72 -12.90 -5.75
N GLU A 59 19.27 -11.79 -6.24
CA GLU A 59 20.68 -11.69 -6.62
C GLU A 59 21.61 -11.95 -5.44
N GLU A 60 21.29 -11.42 -4.25
CA GLU A 60 22.06 -11.65 -3.01
C GLU A 60 22.03 -13.13 -2.59
N PHE A 61 20.87 -13.79 -2.68
CA PHE A 61 20.74 -15.23 -2.43
C PHE A 61 21.55 -16.07 -3.43
N VAL A 62 21.48 -15.75 -4.72
CA VAL A 62 22.27 -16.45 -5.75
C VAL A 62 23.77 -16.25 -5.51
N ALA A 63 24.19 -15.03 -5.12
CA ALA A 63 25.58 -14.70 -4.85
C ALA A 63 26.12 -15.32 -3.56
N SER A 64 25.27 -15.55 -2.55
CA SER A 64 25.68 -16.20 -1.29
C SER A 64 26.08 -17.66 -1.50
N GLY A 65 25.54 -18.30 -2.54
CA GLY A 65 25.74 -19.73 -2.80
C GLY A 65 25.12 -20.62 -1.72
N GLU A 66 24.22 -20.07 -0.91
CA GLU A 66 23.45 -20.84 0.05
C GLU A 66 22.59 -21.88 -0.68
N GLU A 67 22.55 -23.10 -0.15
CA GLU A 67 21.64 -24.11 -0.67
C GLU A 67 20.20 -23.72 -0.31
N GLY A 68 19.31 -23.81 -1.30
CA GLY A 68 17.89 -23.64 -1.06
C GLY A 68 17.34 -24.78 -0.21
N TYR A 69 16.29 -24.48 0.56
CA TYR A 69 15.58 -25.49 1.35
C TYR A 69 14.63 -26.31 0.49
N THR A 70 14.53 -27.61 0.77
CA THR A 70 13.36 -28.40 0.37
C THR A 70 12.12 -27.98 1.18
N ILE A 71 10.94 -28.29 0.66
CA ILE A 71 9.68 -27.98 1.35
C ILE A 71 9.63 -28.69 2.72
N GLU A 72 10.15 -29.92 2.83
CA GLU A 72 10.22 -30.64 4.10
C GLU A 72 11.14 -29.96 5.12
N GLU A 73 12.30 -29.46 4.68
CA GLU A 73 13.25 -28.76 5.56
C GLU A 73 12.68 -27.42 6.04
N ALA A 74 12.07 -26.64 5.14
CA ALA A 74 11.41 -25.39 5.49
C ALA A 74 10.28 -25.60 6.52
N ARG A 75 9.46 -26.65 6.35
CA ARG A 75 8.40 -27.00 7.32
C ARG A 75 8.98 -27.35 8.68
N LYS A 76 10.03 -28.17 8.71
CA LYS A 76 10.70 -28.56 9.95
C LYS A 76 11.28 -27.37 10.70
N GLU A 77 11.91 -26.42 10.02
CA GLU A 77 12.45 -25.20 10.64
C GLU A 77 11.35 -24.27 11.17
N LEU A 78 10.24 -24.15 10.45
CA LEU A 78 9.09 -23.33 10.85
C LEU A 78 8.20 -23.99 11.91
N GLY A 79 8.50 -25.23 12.33
CA GLY A 79 7.71 -25.98 13.31
C GLY A 79 6.34 -26.41 12.81
N LEU A 80 6.20 -26.61 11.49
CA LEU A 80 4.97 -27.02 10.79
C LEU A 80 4.90 -28.53 10.55
#